data_AF-A0A2T2UR72-F1
#
_entry.id   AF-A0A2T2UR72-F1
#
_cell.length_a   1.000
_cell.length_b   1.000
_cell.length_c   1.000
_cell.angle_alpha   90.00
_cell.angle_beta   90.00
_cell.angle_gamma   90.00
#
_symmetry.space_group_name_H-M   'P 1'
#
loop_
_entity.id
_entity.type
_entity.pdbx_description
1 polymer ?
#
loop_
_entity_poly.entity_id
_entity_poly.type
_entity_poly.pdbx_seq_one_letter_code
_entity_poly.pdbx_strand_id
1 'polypeptide(L)'
;MNYVLPFALWSALALVGLSVFGIAAAGLRSLWYGKVETLTVGLVALPGGVFVALRAVMGSWAEAGMYTLAVLFAVLLLAMVGAGGRQFVRGAFE
;
A
#
# COMPACT_ATOMS: atom_id res chain seq x y z
N MET A 1 -5.10 -33.41 16.21
CA MET A 1 -4.67 -32.22 15.44
C MET A 1 -5.91 -31.46 14.99
N ASN A 2 -5.98 -30.15 15.27
CA ASN A 2 -7.10 -29.34 14.83
C ASN A 2 -6.91 -28.93 13.36
N TYR A 3 -7.49 -29.71 12.44
CA TYR A 3 -7.35 -29.49 11.00
C TYR A 3 -8.11 -28.25 10.49
N VAL A 4 -8.99 -27.66 11.29
CA VAL A 4 -9.81 -26.50 10.88
C VAL A 4 -8.96 -25.23 10.71
N LEU A 5 -7.98 -25.03 11.60
CA LEU A 5 -7.14 -23.83 11.63
C LEU A 5 -6.37 -23.58 10.30
N PRO A 6 -5.63 -24.55 9.72
CA PRO A 6 -4.92 -24.32 8.46
C PRO A 6 -5.85 -24.05 7.29
N PHE A 7 -7.01 -24.74 7.19
CA PHE A 7 -7.97 -24.47 6.12
C PHE A 7 -8.58 -23.07 6.22
N ALA A 8 -8.88 -22.60 7.43
CA ALA A 8 -9.38 -21.25 7.67
C ALA A 8 -8.34 -20.18 7.28
N LEU A 9 -7.06 -20.42 7.55
CA LEU A 9 -5.98 -19.50 7.15
C LEU A 9 -5.82 -19.43 5.64
N TRP A 10 -5.81 -20.58 4.96
CA TRP A 10 -5.70 -20.62 3.50
C TRP A 10 -6.90 -19.99 2.80
N SER A 11 -8.12 -20.23 3.31
CA SER A 11 -9.32 -19.61 2.75
C SER A 11 -9.33 -18.09 2.97
N ALA A 12 -8.93 -17.62 4.16
CA ALA A 12 -8.79 -16.19 4.43
C ALA A 12 -7.79 -15.53 3.47
N LEU A 13 -6.62 -16.14 3.25
CA LEU A 13 -5.62 -15.64 2.31
C LEU A 13 -6.15 -15.63 0.87
N ALA A 14 -6.86 -16.67 0.44
CA ALA A 14 -7.45 -16.74 -0.89
C ALA A 14 -8.52 -15.65 -1.09
N LEU A 15 -9.38 -15.42 -0.09
CA LEU A 15 -10.40 -14.37 -0.13
C LEU A 15 -9.79 -12.97 -0.15
N VAL A 16 -8.74 -12.74 0.63
CA VAL A 16 -7.97 -11.48 0.61
C VAL A 16 -7.33 -11.28 -0.77
N GLY A 17 -6.69 -12.32 -1.32
CA GLY A 17 -6.11 -12.26 -2.66
C GLY A 17 -7.16 -11.94 -3.74
N LEU A 18 -8.31 -12.60 -3.70
CA LEU A 18 -9.39 -12.40 -4.67
C LEU A 18 -10.00 -10.99 -4.59
N SER A 19 -10.17 -10.45 -3.38
CA SER A 19 -10.68 -9.09 -3.18
C SER A 19 -9.71 -8.03 -3.70
N VAL A 20 -8.41 -8.17 -3.40
CA VAL A 20 -7.37 -7.28 -3.96
C VAL A 20 -7.35 -7.37 -5.48
N PHE A 21 -7.44 -8.59 -6.05
CA PHE A 21 -7.48 -8.78 -7.49
C PHE A 21 -8.70 -8.10 -8.13
N GLY A 22 -9.89 -8.23 -7.55
CA GLY A 22 -11.10 -7.58 -8.04
C GLY A 22 -11.00 -6.05 -8.03
N ILE A 23 -10.43 -5.49 -6.96
CA ILE A 23 -10.19 -4.04 -6.84
C ILE A 23 -9.19 -3.58 -7.92
N ALA A 24 -8.08 -4.30 -8.08
CA ALA A 24 -7.06 -3.98 -9.08
C ALA A 24 -7.62 -4.02 -10.51
N ALA A 25 -8.40 -5.04 -10.85
CA ALA A 25 -9.04 -5.18 -12.16
C ALA A 25 -10.04 -4.04 -12.43
N ALA A 26 -10.87 -3.68 -11.45
CA ALA A 26 -11.79 -2.55 -11.56
C ALA A 26 -11.06 -1.21 -11.69
N GLY A 27 -9.96 -1.02 -10.96
CA GLY A 27 -9.09 0.16 -11.08
C GLY A 27 -8.46 0.28 -12.46
N LEU A 28 -7.91 -0.82 -12.99
CA LEU A 28 -7.31 -0.87 -14.33
C LEU A 28 -8.34 -0.59 -15.42
N ARG A 29 -9.54 -1.15 -15.31
CA ARG A 29 -10.67 -0.84 -16.19
C ARG A 29 -11.01 0.66 -16.15
N SER A 30 -11.01 1.27 -14.97
CA SER A 30 -11.36 2.67 -14.81
C SER A 30 -10.31 3.61 -15.40
N LEU A 31 -9.02 3.25 -15.30
CA LEU A 31 -7.92 3.91 -15.99
C LEU A 31 -8.07 3.83 -17.51
N TRP A 32 -8.35 2.63 -18.05
CA TRP A 32 -8.50 2.43 -19.49
C TRP A 32 -9.60 3.29 -20.10
N TYR A 33 -10.70 3.49 -19.37
CA TYR A 33 -11.81 4.35 -19.80
C TYR A 33 -11.60 5.84 -19.48
N GLY A 34 -10.44 6.24 -18.95
CA GLY A 34 -10.15 7.64 -18.63
C GLY A 34 -11.05 8.22 -17.52
N LYS A 35 -11.65 7.37 -16.68
CA LYS A 35 -12.56 7.80 -15.61
C LYS A 35 -11.85 8.28 -14.35
N VAL A 36 -10.54 8.08 -14.27
CA VAL A 36 -9.71 8.39 -13.11
C VAL A 36 -8.37 8.91 -13.60
N GLU A 37 -7.83 9.91 -12.91
CA GLU A 37 -6.50 10.44 -13.20
C GLU A 37 -5.41 9.40 -12.90
N THR A 38 -4.52 9.17 -13.87
CA THR A 38 -3.44 8.16 -13.78
C THR A 38 -2.55 8.37 -12.57
N LEU A 39 -2.27 9.63 -12.24
CA LEU A 39 -1.42 9.99 -11.10
C LEU A 39 -2.04 9.56 -9.77
N THR A 40 -3.35 9.75 -9.62
CA THR A 40 -4.12 9.30 -8.45
C THR A 40 -4.06 7.77 -8.29
N VAL A 41 -4.20 7.02 -9.39
CA VAL A 41 -4.12 5.55 -9.32
C VAL A 41 -2.70 5.08 -9.00
N GLY A 42 -1.68 5.74 -9.55
CA GLY A 42 -0.28 5.44 -9.23
C GLY A 42 0.03 5.65 -7.73
N LEU A 43 -0.47 6.73 -7.14
CA LEU A 43 -0.34 7.01 -5.71
C LEU A 43 -1.04 5.97 -4.84
N VAL A 44 -2.25 5.53 -5.24
CA VAL A 44 -3.00 4.50 -4.50
C VAL A 44 -2.32 3.12 -4.62
N ALA A 45 -1.69 2.82 -5.76
CA ALA A 45 -0.95 1.58 -5.96
C ALA A 45 0.43 1.55 -5.29
N LEU A 46 0.93 2.70 -4.80
CA LEU A 46 2.27 2.85 -4.25
C LEU A 46 2.60 1.86 -3.11
N PRO A 47 1.72 1.59 -2.12
CA PRO A 47 1.97 0.58 -1.10
C PRO A 47 2.25 -0.81 -1.66
N GLY A 48 1.47 -1.22 -2.67
CA GLY A 48 1.68 -2.50 -3.36
C GLY A 48 2.98 -2.54 -4.14
N GLY A 49 3.32 -1.44 -4.81
CA GLY A 49 4.61 -1.28 -5.50
C GLY A 49 5.81 -1.39 -4.55
N VAL A 50 5.76 -0.72 -3.40
CA VAL A 50 6.79 -0.80 -2.35
C VAL A 50 6.92 -2.23 -1.81
N PHE A 51 5.80 -2.91 -1.55
CA PHE A 51 5.82 -4.30 -1.09
C PHE A 51 6.49 -5.24 -2.09
N VAL A 52 6.14 -5.13 -3.38
CA VAL A 52 6.75 -5.93 -4.44
C VAL A 52 8.24 -5.62 -4.59
N ALA A 53 8.62 -4.35 -4.52
CA ALA A 53 10.02 -3.94 -4.59
C ALA A 53 10.84 -4.49 -3.41
N LEU A 54 10.32 -4.37 -2.18
CA LEU A 54 10.97 -4.93 -0.99
C LEU A 54 11.06 -6.45 -1.06
N ARG A 55 10.02 -7.12 -1.56
CA ARG A 55 10.04 -8.57 -1.78
C ARG A 55 11.14 -8.99 -2.75
N ALA A 56 11.48 -8.19 -3.75
CA ALA A 56 12.54 -8.51 -4.71
C ALA A 56 13.94 -8.55 -4.06
N VAL A 57 14.11 -7.85 -2.94
CA VAL A 57 15.40 -7.73 -2.23
C VAL A 57 15.43 -8.58 -0.95
N MET A 58 14.28 -8.81 -0.31
CA MET A 58 14.17 -9.53 0.95
C MET A 58 14.00 -11.05 0.78
N GLY A 59 14.45 -11.80 1.78
CA GLY A 59 14.43 -13.27 1.77
C GLY A 59 13.04 -13.87 1.97
N SER A 60 12.12 -13.14 2.61
CA SER A 60 10.77 -13.64 2.89
C SER A 60 9.66 -12.63 2.61
N TRP A 61 8.47 -13.13 2.31
CA TRP A 61 7.25 -12.33 2.12
C TRP A 61 6.78 -11.66 3.40
N ALA A 62 6.96 -12.32 4.55
CA ALA A 62 6.62 -11.77 5.85
C ALA A 62 7.50 -10.56 6.18
N GLU A 63 8.81 -10.68 5.96
CA GLU A 63 9.77 -9.60 6.13
C GLU A 63 9.43 -8.40 5.23
N ALA A 64 9.20 -8.64 3.93
CA ALA A 64 8.76 -7.58 3.01
C ALA A 64 7.50 -6.86 3.49
N GLY A 65 6.54 -7.59 4.07
CA GLY A 65 5.31 -7.02 4.63
C GLY A 65 5.58 -6.11 5.82
N MET A 66 6.40 -6.58 6.77
CA MET A 66 6.79 -5.79 7.96
C MET A 66 7.53 -4.52 7.57
N TYR A 67 8.50 -4.61 6.66
CA TYR A 67 9.26 -3.45 6.21
C TYR A 67 8.42 -2.49 5.35
N THR A 68 7.45 -2.98 4.57
CA THR A 68 6.53 -2.10 3.85
C THR A 68 5.78 -1.20 4.82
N LEU A 69 5.25 -1.76 5.91
CA LEU A 69 4.59 -0.99 6.97
C LEU A 69 5.56 0.04 7.58
N ALA A 70 6.77 -0.37 7.94
CA ALA A 70 7.77 0.52 8.52
C ALA A 70 8.15 1.68 7.58
N VAL A 71 8.35 1.39 6.29
CA VAL A 71 8.70 2.39 5.27
C VAL A 71 7.55 3.38 5.06
N LEU A 72 6.32 2.90 4.86
CA LEU A 72 5.17 3.78 4.67
C LEU A 72 4.90 4.64 5.90
N PHE A 73 5.11 4.09 7.09
CA PHE A 73 5.02 4.85 8.33
C PHE A 73 6.11 5.92 8.43
N ALA A 74 7.35 5.62 8.07
CA ALA A 74 8.42 6.60 8.02
C ALA A 74 8.12 7.72 7.01
N VAL A 75 7.60 7.38 5.82
CA VAL A 75 7.17 8.35 4.82
C VAL A 75 6.05 9.25 5.36
N LEU A 76 5.09 8.67 6.08
CA LEU A 76 4.02 9.43 6.74
C LEU A 76 4.60 10.45 7.75
N LEU A 77 5.53 10.02 8.61
CA LEU A 77 6.17 10.92 9.57
C LEU A 77 6.90 12.06 8.86
N LEU A 78 7.66 11.77 7.80
CA LEU A 78 8.34 12.79 7.00
C LEU A 78 7.33 13.76 6.35
N ALA A 79 6.21 13.24 5.85
CA ALA A 79 5.14 14.06 5.29
C ALA A 79 4.52 14.99 6.33
N MET A 80 4.28 14.50 7.55
CA MET A 80 3.76 15.30 8.66
C MET A 80 4.73 16.40 9.08
N VAL A 81 6.02 16.08 9.23
CA VAL A 81 7.05 17.08 9.56
C VAL A 81 7.15 18.13 8.46
N GLY A 82 7.17 17.71 7.20
CA GLY A 82 7.21 18.63 6.05
C GLY A 82 5.96 19.51 5.97
N ALA A 83 4.78 18.97 6.23
CA ALA A 83 3.53 19.74 6.25
C ALA A 83 3.52 20.77 7.38
N GLY A 84 3.88 20.36 8.60
CA GLY A 84 3.99 21.26 9.76
C GLY A 84 5.03 22.35 9.55
N GLY A 85 6.19 22.02 8.99
CA GLY A 85 7.22 23.00 8.65
C GLY A 85 6.74 24.04 7.62
N ARG A 86 6.02 23.61 6.57
CA ARG A 86 5.42 24.54 5.59
C ARG A 86 4.41 25.49 6.24
N GLN A 87 3.59 24.99 7.16
CA GLN A 87 2.62 25.82 7.88
C GLN A 87 3.30 26.85 8.79
N PHE A 88 4.36 26.44 9.50
CA PHE A 88 5.15 27.33 10.35
C PHE A 88 5.78 28.47 9.55
N VAL A 89 6.40 28.15 8.41
CA VAL A 89 7.01 29.16 7.53
C VAL A 89 5.95 30.14 7.02
N ARG A 90 4.80 29.67 6.55
CA ARG A 90 3.71 30.56 6.10
C ARG A 90 3.24 31.50 7.21
N GLY A 91 3.00 30.98 8.41
CA GLY A 91 2.55 31.80 9.54
C GLY A 91 3.61 32.74 10.14
N ALA A 92 4.91 32.54 9.83
CA ALA A 92 5.99 33.40 10.32
C ALA A 92 6.35 34.55 9.36
N PHE A 93 5.94 34.45 8.09
CA PHE A 93 6.25 35.42 7.03
C PHE A 93 4.99 36.04 6.38
N GLU A 94 3.81 35.77 6.94
CA GLU A 94 2.55 36.49 6.73
C GLU A 94 2.29 37.42 7.92
#